data_AF-A0A6J4PH32-F1
#
_entry.id   AF-A0A6J4PH32-F1
#
_cell.length_a   1.000
_cell.length_b   1.000
_cell.length_c   1.000
_cell.angle_alpha   90.00
_cell.angle_beta   90.00
_cell.angle_gamma   90.00
#
_symmetry.space_group_name_H-M   'P 1'
#
loop_
_entity.id
_entity.type
_entity.pdbx_description
1 polymer ?
#
loop_
_entity_poly.entity_id
_entity_poly.type
_entity_poly.pdbx_seq_one_letter_code
_entity_poly.pdbx_strand_id
1 'polypeptide(L)' 'MSLGRARAVALVGLEGHLVEVEADVASGLPAFVLVG' A
#
# COMPACT_ATOMS: atom_id res chain seq x y z
N MET A 1 -15.92 4.06 -6.76
CA MET A 1 -14.81 3.37 -6.08
C MET A 1 -13.53 3.80 -6.78
N SER A 2 -12.64 4.49 -6.08
CA SER A 2 -11.33 4.87 -6.62
C SER A 2 -10.26 4.17 -5.82
N LEU A 3 -9.45 3.35 -6.49
CA LEU A 3 -8.26 2.77 -5.90
C LEU A 3 -7.22 3.86 -5.67
N GLY A 4 -6.85 4.09 -4.41
CA GLY A 4 -5.73 4.94 -4.04
C GLY A 4 -4.42 4.29 -4.47
N ARG A 5 -3.51 5.08 -5.04
CA ARG A 5 -2.19 4.62 -5.47
C ARG A 5 -1.12 5.56 -4.98
N ALA A 6 -0.02 5.00 -4.49
CA ALA A 6 1.15 5.75 -4.09
C ALA A 6 2.42 5.01 -4.50
N ARG A 7 3.45 5.78 -4.86
CA ARG A 7 4.81 5.25 -5.01
C ARG A 7 5.57 5.46 -3.71
N ALA A 8 6.32 4.46 -3.30
CA ALA A 8 7.20 4.52 -2.15
C ALA A 8 8.55 3.86 -2.45
N VAL A 9 9.51 4.09 -1.57
CA VAL A 9 10.80 3.39 -1.56
C VAL A 9 10.90 2.61 -0.27
N ALA A 10 11.04 1.29 -0.36
CA ALA A 10 11.33 0.42 0.76
C ALA A 10 12.85 0.17 0.82
N LEU A 11 13.43 0.17 2.02
CA LEU A 11 14.86 -0.09 2.21
C LEU A 11 15.09 -1.54 2.63
N VAL A 12 16.01 -2.22 1.94
CA VAL A 12 16.57 -3.51 2.37
C VAL A 12 18.06 -3.29 2.65
N GLY A 13 18.39 -3.11 3.92
CA GLY A 13 19.71 -2.60 4.32
C GLY A 13 19.90 -1.17 3.80
N LEU A 14 20.87 -0.98 2.90
CA LEU A 14 21.14 0.31 2.25
C LEU A 14 20.57 0.40 0.83
N GLU A 15 19.95 -0.68 0.33
CA GLU A 15 19.41 -0.73 -1.02
C GLU A 15 17.93 -0.31 -1.05
N GLY A 16 17.63 0.68 -1.90
CA GLY A 16 16.27 1.19 -2.10
C GLY A 16 15.52 0.43 -3.18
N HIS A 17 14.34 -0.06 -2.85
CA HIS A 17 13.44 -0.78 -3.74
C HIS A 17 12.20 0.08 -3.98
N LEU A 18 11.92 0.40 -5.24
CA LEU A 18 10.68 1.08 -5.61
C LEU A 18 9.50 0.12 -5.46
N VAL A 19 8.47 0.57 -4.77
CA VAL A 19 7.22 -0.18 -4.58
C VAL A 19 6.03 0.69 -4.93
N GLU A 20 5.00 0.06 -5.51
CA GLU A 20 3.71 0.68 -5.71
C GLU A 20 2.74 0.12 -4.66
N VAL A 21 2.08 1.03 -3.95
CA VAL A 21 1.10 0.69 -2.92
C VAL A 21 -0.28 1.02 -3.47
N GLU A 22 -1.16 0.03 -3.46
CA GLU A 22 -2.57 0.21 -3.79
C GLU A 22 -3.41 0.10 -2.52
N ALA A 23 -4.44 0.95 -2.41
CA ALA A 23 -5.35 0.96 -1.29
C ALA A 23 -6.79 1.15 -1.80
N ASP A 24 -7.68 0.24 -1.43
CA ASP A 24 -9.12 0.37 -1.68
C ASP A 24 -9.87 0.56 -0.36
N VAL A 25 -11.05 1.16 -0.46
CA VAL A 25 -11.96 1.34 0.67
C VAL A 25 -13.24 0.57 0.41
N ALA A 26 -13.46 -0.47 1.22
CA ALA A 26 -14.69 -1.25 1.21
C ALA A 26 -15.70 -0.70 2.22
N SER A 27 -16.99 -0.85 1.92
CA SER A 27 -18.06 -0.63 2.89
C SER A 27 -18.06 -1.76 3.92
N GLY A 28 -17.92 -1.45 5.20
CA GLY A 28 -17.89 -2.44 6.28
C GLY A 28 -17.53 -1.84 7.63
N LEU A 29 -17.33 -2.71 8.62
CA LEU A 29 -16.80 -2.28 9.92
C LEU A 29 -15.35 -1.79 9.76
N PRO A 30 -14.90 -0.80 10.56
CA PRO A 30 -13.54 -0.30 10.50
C PRO A 30 -12.53 -1.42 10.76
N ALA A 31 -11.73 -1.71 9.74
CA ALA A 31 -10.61 -2.64 9.82
C ALA A 31 -9.54 -2.20 8.83
N PHE A 32 -8.30 -2.61 9.09
CA PHE A 32 -7.20 -2.46 8.15
C PHE A 32 -6.68 -3.84 7.80
N VAL A 33 -6.64 -4.16 6.51
CA VAL A 33 -6.13 -5.43 5.99
C VAL A 33 -4.94 -5.11 5.11
N LEU A 34 -3.79 -5.66 5.46
CA LEU A 34 -2.59 -5.60 4.64
C LEU A 34 -2.48 -6.88 3.82
N VAL A 35 -2.24 -6.69 2.53
CA VAL A 35 -1.97 -7.74 1.56
C VAL A 35 -0.74 -7.31 0.77
N GLY A 36 0.12 -8.28 0.48
CA GLY A 36 1.40 -8.07 -0.17
C GLY A 36 1.87 -9.37 -0.79
#